data_AF-A0AAU6RQU4-F1
#
_entry.id   AF-A0AAU6RQU4-F1
#
_cell.length_a   1.000
_cell.length_b   1.000
_cell.length_c   1.000
_cell.angle_alpha   90.00
_cell.angle_beta   90.00
_cell.angle_gamma   90.00
#
_symmetry.space_group_name_H-M   'P 1'
#
loop_
_entity.id
_entity.type
_entity.pdbx_description
1 polymer ?
#
loop_
_entity_poly.entity_id
_entity_poly.type
_entity_poly.pdbx_seq_one_letter_code
_entity_poly.pdbx_strand_id
1 'polypeptide(L)'
;MNTLGSKIRSLRKSKKMTLVDLAGDYMTKGMLSLIENDKNNPSMESLEYIAKKLDTTVSALMEDGDEIVTNETYIKIKENLNSPSFTREQEFKDILDPIIDQIKHNRKGAFIFQCYAYTKAVYKDQKALDYLNTAKQIYLKLNDKNALLDVENDVIAIQFILNNYNEAFSSGVELYEKYKDDYEISNPNALPRLLLSVSAYAYSSYDLSNLFKYLKLAEKESINNKTIRLLPSIYKSLCFGYMLDGDFNMYKQTLDKFNYLEPFLHNDFNYKYDIFTTKMIYYFYNKQDEALLELINNQHQHLESDDYTRDKFDSANKNIWTLMKGIALYRKEMYDDAIILLQKYQPDIEFQAPADIAVIAQKYTYLAMNEERLNNKVKAQELIQIAKDKIKNIPSNHFTKITEDTYKRIMNKNKPTD
;
A
#
# COMPACT_ATOMS: atom_id res chain seq x y z
N MET A 1 -13.24 2.73 24.86
CA MET A 1 -14.71 2.56 24.83
C MET A 1 -15.43 3.88 25.03
N ASN A 2 -16.04 4.38 23.95
CA ASN A 2 -16.81 5.62 23.90
C ASN A 2 -18.29 5.30 24.21
N THR A 3 -18.60 5.11 25.50
CA THR A 3 -19.93 4.70 25.99
C THR A 3 -20.88 5.89 26.14
N LEU A 4 -22.19 5.62 26.21
CA LEU A 4 -23.22 6.65 26.45
C LEU A 4 -22.91 7.51 27.69
N GLY A 5 -22.49 6.89 28.80
CA GLY A 5 -22.14 7.60 30.03
C GLY A 5 -20.95 8.54 29.85
N SER A 6 -19.90 8.06 29.17
CA SER A 6 -18.72 8.87 28.88
C SER A 6 -19.04 10.09 28.00
N LYS A 7 -19.95 9.96 27.03
CA LYS A 7 -20.42 11.06 26.17
C LYS A 7 -21.20 12.12 26.92
N ILE A 8 -22.16 11.70 27.74
CA ILE A 8 -22.93 12.61 28.60
C ILE A 8 -21.97 13.40 29.49
N ARG A 9 -20.98 12.73 30.09
CA ARG A 9 -19.97 13.36 30.95
C ARG A 9 -19.11 14.38 30.19
N SER A 10 -18.63 14.04 29.00
CA SER A 10 -17.80 14.93 28.18
C SER A 10 -18.55 16.18 27.74
N LEU A 11 -19.78 16.03 27.24
CA LEU A 11 -20.65 17.16 26.85
C LEU A 11 -21.00 18.06 28.04
N ARG A 12 -21.30 17.45 29.20
CA ARG A 12 -21.55 18.21 30.42
C ARG A 12 -20.34 19.07 30.81
N LYS A 13 -19.14 18.48 30.75
CA LYS A 13 -17.89 19.17 31.08
C LYS A 13 -17.54 20.27 30.08
N SER A 14 -17.73 20.03 28.78
CA SER A 14 -17.47 21.05 27.75
C SER A 14 -18.38 22.27 27.91
N LYS A 15 -19.61 22.05 28.38
CA LYS A 15 -20.58 23.10 28.74
C LYS A 15 -20.41 23.67 30.15
N LYS A 16 -19.36 23.27 30.89
CA LYS A 16 -19.05 23.70 32.26
C LYS A 16 -20.20 23.48 33.26
N MET A 17 -21.03 22.47 33.04
CA MET A 17 -22.15 22.13 33.91
C MET A 17 -21.70 21.19 35.04
N THR A 18 -22.20 21.39 36.25
CA THR A 18 -22.06 20.42 37.35
C THR A 18 -23.05 19.26 37.15
N LEU A 19 -22.84 18.15 37.88
CA LEU A 19 -23.82 17.04 37.89
C LEU A 19 -25.20 17.52 38.36
N VAL A 20 -25.26 18.50 39.28
CA VAL A 20 -26.53 19.05 39.76
C VAL A 20 -27.21 19.87 38.66
N ASP A 21 -26.45 20.65 37.89
CA ASP A 21 -26.99 21.49 36.81
C ASP A 21 -27.60 20.66 35.67
N LEU A 22 -26.96 19.54 35.32
CA LEU A 22 -27.47 18.64 34.29
C LEU A 22 -28.64 17.80 34.81
N ALA A 23 -28.57 17.31 36.05
CA ALA A 23 -29.64 16.52 36.65
C ALA A 23 -30.92 17.37 36.82
N GLY A 24 -30.79 18.62 37.25
CA GLY A 24 -31.90 19.51 37.57
C GLY A 24 -32.87 18.86 38.57
N ASP A 25 -34.17 19.11 38.38
CA ASP A 25 -35.22 18.54 39.23
C ASP A 25 -35.72 17.18 38.73
N TYR A 26 -35.24 16.72 37.56
CA TYR A 26 -35.74 15.50 36.91
C TYR A 26 -35.11 14.22 37.48
N MET A 27 -33.83 14.26 37.86
CA MET A 27 -33.14 13.10 38.43
C MET A 27 -32.18 13.51 39.55
N THR A 28 -31.77 12.56 40.39
CA THR A 28 -30.80 12.85 41.45
C THR A 28 -29.38 12.93 40.88
N LYS A 29 -28.52 13.72 41.53
CA LYS A 29 -27.07 13.75 41.25
C LYS A 29 -26.45 12.35 41.23
N GLY A 30 -26.90 11.47 42.13
CA GLY A 30 -26.44 10.08 42.21
C GLY A 30 -26.84 9.27 40.98
N MET A 31 -28.09 9.40 40.52
CA MET A 31 -28.58 8.71 39.33
C MET A 31 -27.85 9.15 38.07
N LEU A 32 -27.64 10.46 37.87
CA LEU A 32 -26.84 10.96 36.74
C LEU A 32 -25.39 10.46 36.82
N SER A 33 -24.80 10.41 38.01
CA SER A 33 -23.45 9.87 38.20
C SER A 33 -23.38 8.37 37.85
N LEU A 34 -24.42 7.58 38.11
CA LEU A 34 -24.44 6.17 37.72
C LEU A 34 -24.53 6.02 36.21
N ILE A 35 -25.33 6.87 35.54
CA ILE A 35 -25.43 6.93 34.07
C ILE A 35 -24.07 7.31 33.46
N GLU A 36 -23.42 8.38 33.95
CA GLU A 36 -22.12 8.85 33.42
C GLU A 36 -20.96 7.85 33.58
N ASN A 37 -21.10 6.87 34.47
CA ASN A 37 -20.11 5.81 34.67
C ASN A 37 -20.59 4.44 34.16
N ASP A 38 -21.63 4.42 33.30
CA ASP A 38 -22.20 3.22 32.67
C ASP A 38 -22.66 2.14 33.67
N LYS A 39 -22.97 2.55 34.91
CA LYS A 39 -23.50 1.66 35.95
C LYS A 39 -25.02 1.54 35.91
N ASN A 40 -25.69 2.40 35.14
CA ASN A 40 -27.13 2.37 34.96
C ASN A 40 -27.51 2.87 33.55
N ASN A 41 -28.39 2.14 32.87
CA ASN A 41 -28.92 2.56 31.57
C ASN A 41 -30.11 3.50 31.78
N PRO A 42 -30.09 4.73 31.22
CA PRO A 42 -31.21 5.65 31.33
C PRO A 42 -32.44 5.15 30.54
N SER A 43 -33.64 5.53 31.00
CA SER A 43 -34.86 5.40 30.19
C SER A 43 -34.81 6.37 29.00
N MET A 44 -35.65 6.15 27.97
CA MET A 44 -35.76 7.08 26.85
C MET A 44 -36.14 8.49 27.29
N GLU A 45 -37.07 8.63 28.24
CA GLU A 45 -37.46 9.94 28.80
C GLU A 45 -36.27 10.62 29.52
N SER A 46 -35.48 9.86 30.27
CA SER A 46 -34.27 10.38 30.93
C SER A 46 -33.24 10.83 29.91
N LEU A 47 -33.11 10.09 28.81
CA LEU A 47 -32.17 10.36 27.75
C LEU A 47 -32.59 11.60 26.93
N GLU A 48 -33.88 11.76 26.65
CA GLU A 48 -34.45 12.97 26.03
C GLU A 48 -34.25 14.20 26.91
N TYR A 49 -34.46 14.08 28.22
CA TYR A 49 -34.21 15.15 29.16
C TYR A 49 -32.73 15.57 29.17
N ILE A 50 -31.81 14.60 29.26
CA ILE A 50 -30.36 14.85 29.21
C ILE A 50 -29.96 15.51 27.89
N ALA A 51 -30.45 15.00 26.76
CA ALA A 51 -30.17 15.54 25.43
C ALA A 51 -30.61 17.00 25.32
N LYS A 52 -31.83 17.31 25.76
CA LYS A 52 -32.38 18.67 25.76
C LYS A 52 -31.55 19.62 26.62
N LYS A 53 -31.15 19.21 27.82
CA LYS A 53 -30.32 20.03 28.73
C LYS A 53 -28.91 20.26 28.18
N LEU A 54 -28.36 19.28 27.46
CA LEU A 54 -27.07 19.40 26.78
C LEU A 54 -27.18 20.10 25.42
N ASP A 55 -28.38 20.52 24.99
CA ASP A 55 -28.64 21.11 23.68
C ASP A 55 -28.07 20.23 22.56
N THR A 56 -28.50 18.97 22.58
CA THR A 56 -28.17 17.93 21.61
C THR A 56 -29.40 17.04 21.38
N THR A 57 -29.28 15.99 20.56
CA THR A 57 -30.35 15.03 20.29
C THR A 57 -30.07 13.69 20.95
N VAL A 58 -31.13 12.91 21.20
CA VAL A 58 -31.00 11.52 21.67
C VAL A 58 -30.16 10.71 20.69
N SER A 59 -30.39 10.89 19.38
CA SER A 59 -29.57 10.26 18.32
C SER A 59 -28.09 10.55 18.51
N ALA A 60 -27.71 11.82 18.74
CA ALA A 60 -26.30 12.19 18.90
C ALA A 60 -25.64 11.59 20.16
N LEU A 61 -26.40 11.41 21.24
CA LEU A 61 -25.92 10.73 22.46
C LEU A 61 -25.76 9.21 22.25
N MET A 62 -26.60 8.63 21.41
CA MET A 62 -26.65 7.19 21.13
C MET A 62 -25.76 6.76 19.95
N GLU A 63 -25.38 7.68 19.07
CA GLU A 63 -24.45 7.40 17.97
C GLU A 63 -23.11 6.91 18.52
N ASP A 64 -22.42 6.00 17.84
CA ASP A 64 -21.07 5.58 18.25
C ASP A 64 -20.03 6.60 17.75
N GLY A 65 -19.05 6.94 18.59
CA GLY A 65 -17.91 7.79 18.21
C GLY A 65 -18.16 9.32 18.21
N ASP A 66 -17.11 10.10 17.99
CA ASP A 66 -17.08 11.57 18.05
C ASP A 66 -16.91 12.15 16.63
N GLU A 67 -17.85 13.01 16.23
CA GLU A 67 -17.89 13.64 14.90
C GLU A 67 -16.69 14.58 14.66
N ILE A 68 -16.26 15.32 15.68
CA ILE A 68 -15.13 16.26 15.58
C ILE A 68 -13.84 15.48 15.40
N VAL A 69 -13.60 14.49 16.28
CA VAL A 69 -12.42 13.60 16.20
C VAL A 69 -12.36 12.91 14.85
N THR A 70 -13.50 12.40 14.36
CA THR A 70 -13.59 11.73 13.06
C THR A 70 -13.25 12.67 11.91
N ASN A 71 -13.78 13.90 11.91
CA ASN A 71 -13.54 14.86 10.85
C ASN A 71 -12.08 15.34 10.81
N GLU A 72 -11.50 15.65 11.97
CA GLU A 72 -10.08 16.04 12.07
C GLU A 72 -9.15 14.91 11.64
N THR A 73 -9.44 13.68 12.06
CA THR A 73 -8.66 12.49 11.69
C THR A 73 -8.76 12.22 10.18
N TYR A 74 -9.96 12.32 9.61
CA TYR A 74 -10.18 12.15 8.18
C TYR A 74 -9.32 13.13 7.35
N ILE A 75 -9.29 14.41 7.74
CA ILE A 75 -8.48 15.43 7.07
C ILE A 75 -6.99 15.09 7.17
N LYS A 76 -6.50 14.77 8.38
CA LYS A 76 -5.09 14.37 8.59
C LYS A 76 -4.68 13.17 7.74
N ILE A 77 -5.53 12.14 7.63
CA ILE A 77 -5.26 11.00 6.75
C ILE A 77 -5.21 11.44 5.29
N LYS A 78 -6.17 12.26 4.84
CA LYS A 78 -6.20 12.74 3.45
C LYS A 78 -4.97 13.57 3.08
N GLU A 79 -4.51 14.44 3.97
CA GLU A 79 -3.28 15.21 3.78
C GLU A 79 -2.06 14.29 3.64
N ASN A 80 -1.94 13.28 4.50
CA ASN A 80 -0.86 12.29 4.41
C ASN A 80 -0.94 11.42 3.14
N LEU A 81 -2.14 11.09 2.67
CA LEU A 81 -2.34 10.37 1.40
C LEU A 81 -1.97 11.20 0.17
N ASN A 82 -2.07 12.52 0.26
CA ASN A 82 -1.67 13.43 -0.81
C ASN A 82 -0.15 13.63 -0.86
N SER A 83 0.56 13.45 0.26
CA SER A 83 2.01 13.53 0.31
C SER A 83 2.65 12.23 -0.21
N PRO A 84 3.58 12.27 -1.19
CA PRO A 84 4.31 11.08 -1.61
C PRO A 84 5.02 10.39 -0.44
N SER A 85 4.66 9.13 -0.14
CA SER A 85 5.33 8.33 0.88
C SER A 85 5.34 6.85 0.49
N PHE A 86 6.45 6.18 0.78
CA PHE A 86 6.65 4.74 0.57
C PHE A 86 6.07 3.88 1.68
N THR A 87 5.91 4.44 2.87
CA THR A 87 5.36 3.75 4.04
C THR A 87 4.53 4.76 4.85
N ARG A 88 3.23 4.50 4.96
CA ARG A 88 2.29 5.31 5.76
C ARG A 88 1.72 4.51 6.93
N GLU A 89 2.07 3.23 7.02
CA GLU A 89 1.52 2.27 7.96
C GLU A 89 1.80 2.69 9.40
N GLN A 90 3.06 3.06 9.68
CA GLN A 90 3.49 3.52 11.00
C GLN A 90 2.87 4.87 11.35
N GLU A 91 2.87 5.84 10.43
CA GLU A 91 2.26 7.15 10.64
C GLU A 91 0.75 7.02 10.94
N PHE A 92 0.03 6.20 10.15
CA PHE A 92 -1.39 5.94 10.37
C PHE A 92 -1.62 5.18 11.67
N LYS A 93 -0.78 4.21 12.00
CA LYS A 93 -0.87 3.48 13.27
C LYS A 93 -0.73 4.43 14.46
N ASP A 94 0.26 5.31 14.44
CA ASP A 94 0.51 6.27 15.53
C ASP A 94 -0.64 7.29 15.66
N ILE A 95 -1.23 7.71 14.54
CA ILE A 95 -2.43 8.57 14.53
C ILE A 95 -3.65 7.82 15.08
N LEU A 96 -3.85 6.55 14.72
CA LEU A 96 -5.13 5.85 14.88
C LEU A 96 -5.23 4.97 16.12
N ASP A 97 -4.15 4.32 16.56
CA ASP A 97 -4.14 3.48 17.78
C ASP A 97 -4.79 4.17 19.01
N PRO A 98 -4.49 5.45 19.33
CA PRO A 98 -5.06 6.10 20.53
C PRO A 98 -6.53 6.53 20.38
N ILE A 99 -7.06 6.61 19.16
CA ILE A 99 -8.37 7.24 18.89
C ILE A 99 -9.36 6.34 18.15
N ILE A 100 -8.98 5.13 17.74
CA ILE A 100 -9.83 4.28 16.89
C ILE A 100 -11.21 4.00 17.53
N ASP A 101 -11.26 3.79 18.84
CA ASP A 101 -12.49 3.60 19.63
C ASP A 101 -13.41 4.83 19.66
N GLN A 102 -12.89 5.99 19.25
CA GLN A 102 -13.61 7.27 19.22
C GLN A 102 -14.11 7.60 17.82
N ILE A 103 -13.77 6.81 16.80
CA ILE A 103 -14.18 7.08 15.42
C ILE A 103 -15.66 6.78 15.22
N LYS A 104 -16.36 7.72 14.59
CA LYS A 104 -17.80 7.67 14.38
C LYS A 104 -18.16 6.74 13.23
N HIS A 105 -19.26 6.00 13.38
CA HIS A 105 -19.74 5.05 12.37
C HIS A 105 -20.51 5.73 11.23
N ASN A 106 -19.85 6.68 10.55
CA ASN A 106 -20.35 7.38 9.37
C ASN A 106 -19.42 7.10 8.17
N ARG A 107 -19.74 7.68 7.00
CA ARG A 107 -18.95 7.48 5.76
C ARG A 107 -17.46 7.80 5.93
N LYS A 108 -17.11 8.84 6.69
CA LYS A 108 -15.70 9.23 6.93
C LYS A 108 -15.03 8.27 7.91
N GLY A 109 -15.72 7.83 8.95
CA GLY A 109 -15.20 6.82 9.86
C GLY A 109 -15.00 5.46 9.20
N ALA A 110 -15.89 5.04 8.30
CA ALA A 110 -15.68 3.84 7.48
C ALA A 110 -14.37 3.90 6.69
N PHE A 111 -14.07 5.05 6.08
CA PHE A 111 -12.78 5.29 5.42
C PHE A 111 -11.60 5.20 6.38
N ILE A 112 -11.73 5.76 7.60
CA ILE A 112 -10.69 5.65 8.64
C ILE A 112 -10.48 4.19 9.06
N PHE A 113 -11.55 3.42 9.24
CA PHE A 113 -11.47 1.98 9.55
C PHE A 113 -10.77 1.20 8.43
N GLN A 114 -10.99 1.53 7.15
CA GLN A 114 -10.23 0.96 6.04
C GLN A 114 -8.73 1.24 6.18
N CYS A 115 -8.35 2.50 6.38
CA CYS A 115 -6.93 2.86 6.58
C CYS A 115 -6.32 2.13 7.78
N TYR A 116 -7.05 2.02 8.89
CA TYR A 116 -6.58 1.32 10.08
C TYR A 116 -6.42 -0.18 9.84
N ALA A 117 -7.34 -0.81 9.11
CA ALA A 117 -7.26 -2.22 8.76
C ALA A 117 -5.95 -2.54 8.03
N TYR A 118 -5.53 -1.70 7.08
CA TYR A 118 -4.24 -1.86 6.40
C TYR A 118 -3.06 -1.86 7.38
N THR A 119 -3.05 -0.95 8.37
CA THR A 119 -1.99 -0.96 9.40
C THR A 119 -1.96 -2.27 10.17
N LYS A 120 -3.12 -2.87 10.47
CA LYS A 120 -3.22 -4.15 11.19
C LYS A 120 -2.83 -5.34 10.31
N ALA A 121 -3.21 -5.31 9.04
CA ALA A 121 -2.87 -6.34 8.07
C ALA A 121 -1.35 -6.48 7.88
N VAL A 122 -0.63 -5.35 7.85
CA VAL A 122 0.84 -5.30 7.77
C VAL A 122 1.50 -6.05 8.93
N TYR A 123 0.99 -5.88 10.15
CA TYR A 123 1.44 -6.62 11.33
C TYR A 123 0.77 -7.99 11.52
N LYS A 124 0.04 -8.49 10.51
CA LYS A 124 -0.69 -9.78 10.51
C LYS A 124 -1.68 -9.92 11.68
N ASP A 125 -2.23 -8.80 12.14
CA ASP A 125 -3.28 -8.78 13.16
C ASP A 125 -4.63 -9.15 12.52
N GLN A 126 -5.28 -10.18 13.07
CA GLN A 126 -6.55 -10.71 12.58
C GLN A 126 -7.69 -9.67 12.65
N LYS A 127 -7.57 -8.66 13.53
CA LYS A 127 -8.54 -7.56 13.64
C LYS A 127 -8.65 -6.70 12.39
N ALA A 128 -7.70 -6.82 11.46
CA ALA A 128 -7.77 -6.09 10.19
C ALA A 128 -9.09 -6.36 9.44
N LEU A 129 -9.53 -7.62 9.41
CA LEU A 129 -10.80 -8.00 8.78
C LEU A 129 -12.01 -7.47 9.56
N ASP A 130 -11.94 -7.38 10.88
CA ASP A 130 -13.02 -6.82 11.70
C ASP A 130 -13.28 -5.35 11.34
N TYR A 131 -12.22 -4.54 11.20
CA TYR A 131 -12.35 -3.13 10.82
C TYR A 131 -12.88 -2.95 9.40
N LEU A 132 -12.46 -3.78 8.43
CA LEU A 132 -13.05 -3.77 7.08
C LEU A 132 -14.52 -4.18 7.09
N ASN A 133 -14.89 -5.17 7.90
CA ASN A 133 -16.29 -5.56 8.05
C ASN A 133 -17.12 -4.43 8.66
N THR A 134 -16.60 -3.71 9.66
CA THR A 134 -17.26 -2.51 10.21
C THR A 134 -17.46 -1.45 9.12
N ALA A 135 -16.42 -1.13 8.33
CA ALA A 135 -16.51 -0.18 7.23
C ALA A 135 -17.55 -0.61 6.18
N LYS A 136 -17.55 -1.90 5.80
CA LYS A 136 -18.50 -2.49 4.86
C LYS A 136 -19.95 -2.34 5.33
N GLN A 137 -20.23 -2.64 6.60
CA GLN A 137 -21.58 -2.49 7.15
C GLN A 137 -22.06 -1.04 7.14
N ILE A 138 -21.16 -0.08 7.36
CA ILE A 138 -21.48 1.35 7.27
C ILE A 138 -21.83 1.73 5.82
N TYR A 139 -21.02 1.34 4.83
CA TYR A 139 -21.30 1.66 3.42
C TYR A 139 -22.57 0.99 2.89
N LEU A 140 -22.87 -0.24 3.33
CA LEU A 140 -24.13 -0.92 3.03
C LEU A 140 -25.35 -0.13 3.53
N LYS A 141 -25.31 0.35 4.79
CA LYS A 141 -26.39 1.17 5.36
C LYS A 141 -26.58 2.49 4.64
N LEU A 142 -25.49 3.07 4.11
CA LEU A 142 -25.51 4.32 3.36
C LEU A 142 -25.87 4.14 1.88
N ASN A 143 -26.00 2.89 1.41
CA ASN A 143 -26.15 2.55 -0.01
C ASN A 143 -25.05 3.18 -0.92
N ASP A 144 -23.82 3.29 -0.41
CA ASP A 144 -22.69 3.84 -1.18
C ASP A 144 -22.00 2.73 -1.98
N LYS A 145 -22.45 2.53 -3.22
CA LYS A 145 -21.95 1.47 -4.12
C LYS A 145 -20.46 1.60 -4.45
N ASN A 146 -19.96 2.81 -4.67
CA ASN A 146 -18.54 3.02 -4.98
C ASN A 146 -17.67 2.64 -3.78
N ALA A 147 -18.04 3.07 -2.57
CA ALA A 147 -17.30 2.74 -1.37
C ALA A 147 -17.42 1.26 -0.98
N LEU A 148 -18.56 0.64 -1.29
CA LEU A 148 -18.76 -0.80 -1.11
C LEU A 148 -17.85 -1.62 -2.01
N LEU A 149 -17.70 -1.24 -3.28
CA LEU A 149 -16.75 -1.86 -4.20
C LEU A 149 -15.30 -1.70 -3.69
N ASP A 150 -14.92 -0.49 -3.28
CA ASP A 150 -13.58 -0.22 -2.74
C ASP A 150 -13.29 -1.09 -1.48
N VAL A 151 -14.19 -1.17 -0.50
CA VAL A 151 -13.96 -1.96 0.73
C VAL A 151 -14.00 -3.47 0.47
N GLU A 152 -14.82 -3.95 -0.46
CA GLU A 152 -14.80 -5.36 -0.85
C GLU A 152 -13.48 -5.73 -1.53
N ASN A 153 -12.91 -4.83 -2.34
CA ASN A 153 -11.56 -5.01 -2.88
C ASN A 153 -10.49 -4.98 -1.78
N ASP A 154 -10.61 -4.10 -0.78
CA ASP A 154 -9.67 -4.06 0.35
C ASP A 154 -9.63 -5.37 1.15
N VAL A 155 -10.79 -6.04 1.32
CA VAL A 155 -10.85 -7.36 1.97
C VAL A 155 -10.03 -8.39 1.20
N ILE A 156 -10.11 -8.35 -0.13
CA ILE A 156 -9.34 -9.22 -1.02
C ILE A 156 -7.85 -8.85 -0.96
N ALA A 157 -7.52 -7.56 -0.89
CA ALA A 157 -6.15 -7.09 -0.73
C ALA A 157 -5.51 -7.58 0.57
N ILE A 158 -6.27 -7.73 1.67
CA ILE A 158 -5.76 -8.36 2.89
C ILE A 158 -5.41 -9.84 2.67
N GLN A 159 -6.22 -10.60 1.90
CA GLN A 159 -5.87 -11.99 1.57
C GLN A 159 -4.55 -12.05 0.80
N PHE A 160 -4.36 -11.11 -0.13
CA PHE A 160 -3.11 -10.95 -0.88
C PHE A 160 -1.90 -10.67 0.03
N ILE A 161 -2.03 -9.71 0.97
CA ILE A 161 -1.04 -9.39 2.00
C ILE A 161 -0.68 -10.65 2.82
N LEU A 162 -1.66 -11.51 3.10
CA LEU A 162 -1.46 -12.76 3.83
C LEU A 162 -0.88 -13.90 2.95
N ASN A 163 -0.48 -13.63 1.70
CA ASN A 163 0.07 -14.56 0.70
C ASN A 163 -0.93 -15.58 0.12
N ASN A 164 -2.24 -15.33 0.22
CA ASN A 164 -3.27 -16.17 -0.38
C ASN A 164 -3.58 -15.69 -1.82
N TYR A 165 -2.58 -15.77 -2.71
CA TYR A 165 -2.62 -15.11 -4.02
C TYR A 165 -3.70 -15.65 -4.96
N ASN A 166 -3.91 -16.96 -4.98
CA ASN A 166 -4.89 -17.59 -5.86
C ASN A 166 -6.32 -17.26 -5.43
N GLU A 167 -6.59 -17.33 -4.13
CA GLU A 167 -7.86 -16.94 -3.54
C GLU A 167 -8.14 -15.44 -3.75
N ALA A 168 -7.12 -14.59 -3.59
CA ALA A 168 -7.25 -13.16 -3.85
C ALA A 168 -7.57 -12.88 -5.33
N PHE A 169 -6.89 -13.58 -6.25
CA PHE A 169 -7.17 -13.48 -7.68
C PHE A 169 -8.61 -13.91 -8.01
N SER A 170 -9.03 -15.12 -7.59
CA SER A 170 -10.39 -15.63 -7.85
C SER A 170 -11.46 -14.70 -7.27
N SER A 171 -11.31 -14.26 -6.02
CA SER A 171 -12.25 -13.32 -5.38
C SER A 171 -12.30 -11.98 -6.11
N GLY A 172 -11.17 -11.48 -6.60
CA GLY A 172 -11.10 -10.23 -7.34
C GLY A 172 -11.79 -10.32 -8.70
N VAL A 173 -11.67 -11.45 -9.39
CA VAL A 173 -12.40 -11.72 -10.64
C VAL A 173 -13.91 -11.79 -10.37
N GLU A 174 -14.33 -12.52 -9.34
CA GLU A 174 -15.75 -12.59 -8.94
C GLU A 174 -16.31 -11.20 -8.59
N LEU A 175 -15.55 -10.39 -7.87
CA LEU A 175 -15.92 -9.01 -7.55
C LEU A 175 -16.08 -8.15 -8.81
N TYR A 176 -15.18 -8.30 -9.78
CA TYR A 176 -15.30 -7.58 -11.05
C TYR A 176 -16.55 -8.01 -11.81
N GLU A 177 -16.79 -9.31 -11.94
CA GLU A 177 -17.98 -9.84 -12.60
C GLU A 177 -19.29 -9.38 -11.95
N LYS A 178 -19.30 -9.22 -10.62
CA LYS A 178 -20.43 -8.67 -9.86
C LYS A 178 -20.73 -7.20 -10.21
N TYR A 179 -19.72 -6.37 -10.43
CA TYR A 179 -19.88 -4.91 -10.57
C TYR A 179 -19.69 -4.35 -11.98
N LYS A 180 -19.17 -5.13 -12.94
CA LYS A 180 -18.82 -4.64 -14.28
C LYS A 180 -19.99 -4.01 -15.06
N ASP A 181 -21.22 -4.49 -14.80
CA ASP A 181 -22.44 -4.02 -15.44
C ASP A 181 -23.35 -3.22 -14.46
N ASP A 182 -22.85 -2.87 -13.27
CA ASP A 182 -23.57 -2.07 -12.27
C ASP A 182 -23.40 -0.57 -12.56
N TYR A 183 -24.38 0.01 -13.26
CA TYR A 183 -24.40 1.43 -13.62
C TYR A 183 -24.53 2.39 -12.42
N GLU A 184 -24.77 1.90 -11.19
CA GLU A 184 -24.72 2.72 -9.98
C GLU A 184 -23.29 3.04 -9.54
N ILE A 185 -22.28 2.35 -10.09
CA ILE A 185 -20.86 2.65 -9.90
C ILE A 185 -20.49 3.90 -10.70
N SER A 186 -20.67 5.06 -10.08
CA SER A 186 -20.46 6.36 -10.71
C SER A 186 -19.01 6.84 -10.76
N ASN A 187 -18.10 6.26 -9.98
CA ASN A 187 -16.68 6.62 -10.05
C ASN A 187 -16.01 5.94 -11.25
N PRO A 188 -15.58 6.70 -12.28
CA PRO A 188 -15.01 6.12 -13.51
C PRO A 188 -13.70 5.34 -13.29
N ASN A 189 -13.06 5.50 -12.12
CA ASN A 189 -11.81 4.83 -11.77
C ASN A 189 -12.01 3.59 -10.90
N ALA A 190 -13.22 3.28 -10.44
CA ALA A 190 -13.44 2.19 -9.50
C ALA A 190 -13.16 0.81 -10.11
N LEU A 191 -13.77 0.49 -11.26
CA LEU A 191 -13.52 -0.76 -11.97
C LEU A 191 -12.09 -0.87 -12.50
N PRO A 192 -11.48 0.16 -13.14
CA PRO A 192 -10.07 0.09 -13.53
C PRO A 192 -9.11 -0.14 -12.36
N ARG A 193 -9.39 0.42 -11.17
CA ARG A 193 -8.59 0.18 -9.95
C ARG A 193 -8.73 -1.27 -9.45
N LEU A 194 -9.94 -1.82 -9.48
CA LEU A 194 -10.15 -3.24 -9.16
C LEU A 194 -9.36 -4.12 -10.14
N LEU A 195 -9.46 -3.86 -11.44
CA LEU A 195 -8.74 -4.62 -12.47
C LEU A 195 -7.21 -4.54 -12.31
N LEU A 196 -6.68 -3.38 -11.91
CA LEU A 196 -5.29 -3.23 -11.50
C LEU A 196 -4.94 -4.14 -10.31
N SER A 197 -5.79 -4.21 -9.29
CA SER A 197 -5.61 -5.08 -8.13
C SER A 197 -5.62 -6.56 -8.53
N VAL A 198 -6.61 -6.99 -9.32
CA VAL A 198 -6.71 -8.36 -9.89
C VAL A 198 -5.44 -8.72 -10.67
N SER A 199 -4.92 -7.78 -11.46
CA SER A 199 -3.69 -8.02 -12.22
C SER A 199 -2.46 -8.20 -11.32
N ALA A 200 -2.35 -7.47 -10.21
CA ALA A 200 -1.28 -7.63 -9.23
C ALA A 200 -1.34 -8.99 -8.51
N TYR A 201 -2.55 -9.53 -8.31
CA TYR A 201 -2.75 -10.87 -7.74
C TYR A 201 -2.25 -11.95 -8.72
N ALA A 202 -2.60 -11.84 -10.00
CA ALA A 202 -2.10 -12.74 -11.06
C ALA A 202 -0.57 -12.69 -11.19
N TYR A 203 0.01 -11.49 -11.12
CA TYR A 203 1.46 -11.28 -11.14
C TYR A 203 2.18 -12.05 -10.03
N SER A 204 1.62 -12.07 -8.82
CA SER A 204 2.26 -12.70 -7.66
C SER A 204 2.26 -14.23 -7.72
N SER A 205 1.36 -14.82 -8.53
CA SER A 205 1.39 -16.24 -8.91
C SER A 205 2.12 -16.51 -10.23
N TYR A 206 2.80 -15.51 -10.83
CA TYR A 206 3.42 -15.57 -12.15
C TYR A 206 2.48 -15.96 -13.31
N ASP A 207 1.17 -15.70 -13.17
CA ASP A 207 0.21 -15.89 -14.25
C ASP A 207 0.22 -14.68 -15.21
N LEU A 208 1.20 -14.69 -16.12
CA LEU A 208 1.37 -13.61 -17.10
C LEU A 208 0.17 -13.47 -18.05
N SER A 209 -0.52 -14.57 -18.35
CA SER A 209 -1.70 -14.54 -19.23
C SER A 209 -2.81 -13.70 -18.61
N ASN A 210 -3.17 -13.98 -17.35
CA ASN A 210 -4.18 -13.21 -16.64
C ASN A 210 -3.69 -11.80 -16.29
N LEU A 211 -2.41 -11.61 -15.94
CA LEU A 211 -1.81 -10.29 -15.78
C LEU A 211 -2.08 -9.39 -16.99
N PHE A 212 -1.72 -9.84 -18.20
CA PHE A 212 -1.93 -9.05 -19.41
C PHE A 212 -3.41 -8.88 -19.75
N LYS A 213 -4.23 -9.91 -19.56
CA LYS A 213 -5.67 -9.85 -19.80
C LYS A 213 -6.31 -8.73 -18.98
N TYR A 214 -6.08 -8.70 -17.67
CA TYR A 214 -6.74 -7.74 -16.78
C TYR A 214 -6.11 -6.34 -16.86
N LEU A 215 -4.81 -6.19 -17.13
CA LEU A 215 -4.20 -4.88 -17.41
C LEU A 215 -4.74 -4.24 -18.69
N LYS A 216 -4.86 -5.01 -19.78
CA LYS A 216 -5.44 -4.50 -21.05
C LYS A 216 -6.91 -4.16 -20.89
N LEU A 217 -7.64 -4.92 -20.07
CA LEU A 217 -9.02 -4.59 -19.72
C LEU A 217 -9.08 -3.30 -18.89
N ALA A 218 -8.20 -3.12 -17.91
CA ALA A 218 -8.13 -1.88 -17.12
C ALA A 218 -7.82 -0.65 -18.00
N GLU A 219 -6.90 -0.79 -18.96
CA GLU A 219 -6.60 0.25 -19.95
C GLU A 219 -7.85 0.59 -20.77
N LYS A 220 -8.52 -0.43 -21.33
CA LYS A 220 -9.74 -0.26 -22.13
C LYS A 220 -10.85 0.44 -21.35
N GLU A 221 -11.12 0.00 -20.13
CA GLU A 221 -12.14 0.59 -19.26
C GLU A 221 -11.78 2.05 -18.90
N SER A 222 -10.52 2.35 -18.60
CA SER A 222 -10.07 3.72 -18.33
C SER A 222 -10.31 4.65 -19.54
N ILE A 223 -9.99 4.18 -20.75
CA ILE A 223 -10.19 4.93 -21.99
C ILE A 223 -11.69 5.14 -22.27
N ASN A 224 -12.50 4.09 -22.14
CA ASN A 224 -13.96 4.16 -22.31
C ASN A 224 -14.59 5.15 -21.33
N ASN A 225 -14.12 5.13 -20.08
CA ASN A 225 -14.55 6.03 -19.01
C ASN A 225 -13.93 7.44 -19.11
N LYS A 226 -13.14 7.70 -20.16
CA LYS A 226 -12.46 8.98 -20.42
C LYS A 226 -11.64 9.48 -19.23
N THR A 227 -10.97 8.56 -18.54
CA THR A 227 -10.10 8.88 -17.41
C THR A 227 -8.66 8.45 -17.69
N ILE A 228 -7.72 9.35 -17.38
CA ILE A 228 -6.29 9.11 -17.57
C ILE A 228 -5.56 8.79 -16.27
N ARG A 229 -6.24 8.91 -15.13
CA ARG A 229 -5.64 8.89 -13.79
C ARG A 229 -4.85 7.61 -13.50
N LEU A 230 -5.33 6.47 -13.98
CA LEU A 230 -4.72 5.17 -13.71
C LEU A 230 -3.84 4.65 -14.86
N LEU A 231 -3.83 5.32 -16.01
CA LEU A 231 -3.04 4.89 -17.17
C LEU A 231 -1.53 4.81 -16.88
N PRO A 232 -0.89 5.73 -16.14
CA PRO A 232 0.53 5.62 -15.80
C PRO A 232 0.85 4.32 -15.07
N SER A 233 0.06 3.97 -14.06
CA SER A 233 0.26 2.76 -13.27
C SER A 233 -0.04 1.49 -14.08
N ILE A 234 -1.05 1.53 -14.96
CA ILE A 234 -1.34 0.43 -15.90
C ILE A 234 -0.16 0.22 -16.85
N TYR A 235 0.38 1.28 -17.44
CA TYR A 235 1.49 1.19 -18.39
C TYR A 235 2.77 0.70 -17.72
N LYS A 236 3.08 1.20 -16.52
CA LYS A 236 4.16 0.67 -15.69
C LYS A 236 4.01 -0.83 -15.46
N SER A 237 2.84 -1.29 -15.01
CA SER A 237 2.58 -2.72 -14.76
C SER A 237 2.64 -3.58 -16.02
N LEU A 238 2.18 -3.06 -17.17
CA LEU A 238 2.33 -3.72 -18.47
C LEU A 238 3.81 -3.87 -18.84
N CYS A 239 4.60 -2.81 -18.69
CA CYS A 239 6.05 -2.87 -18.89
C CYS A 239 6.71 -3.91 -17.98
N PHE A 240 6.33 -4.00 -16.69
CA PHE A 240 6.80 -5.06 -15.81
C PHE A 240 6.43 -6.46 -16.32
N GLY A 241 5.20 -6.66 -16.79
CA GLY A 241 4.74 -7.91 -17.40
C GLY A 241 5.56 -8.28 -18.64
N TYR A 242 5.76 -7.33 -19.56
CA TYR A 242 6.53 -7.55 -20.79
C TYR A 242 8.00 -7.86 -20.53
N MET A 243 8.58 -7.24 -19.50
CA MET A 243 9.93 -7.59 -19.05
C MET A 243 10.01 -9.03 -18.55
N LEU A 244 9.03 -9.50 -17.77
CA LEU A 244 8.97 -10.88 -17.31
C LEU A 244 8.79 -11.88 -18.46
N ASP A 245 7.98 -11.52 -19.45
CA ASP A 245 7.72 -12.30 -20.67
C ASP A 245 8.92 -12.27 -21.66
N GLY A 246 9.83 -11.32 -21.49
CA GLY A 246 10.97 -11.10 -22.40
C GLY A 246 10.62 -10.33 -23.68
N ASP A 247 9.41 -9.77 -23.79
CA ASP A 247 8.95 -8.98 -24.94
C ASP A 247 9.34 -7.50 -24.82
N PHE A 248 10.63 -7.22 -25.08
CA PHE A 248 11.16 -5.86 -25.03
C PHE A 248 10.59 -4.91 -26.10
N ASN A 249 10.03 -5.45 -27.18
CA ASN A 249 9.38 -4.64 -28.20
C ASN A 249 8.07 -4.04 -27.64
N MET A 250 7.23 -4.88 -27.04
CA MET A 250 6.01 -4.44 -26.38
C MET A 250 6.29 -3.57 -25.15
N TYR A 251 7.37 -3.86 -24.43
CA TYR A 251 7.85 -2.97 -23.37
C TYR A 251 8.06 -1.55 -23.90
N LYS A 252 8.87 -1.40 -24.96
CA LYS A 252 9.22 -0.09 -25.52
C LYS A 252 7.99 0.65 -26.05
N GLN A 253 7.13 -0.05 -26.79
CA GLN A 253 5.87 0.52 -27.29
C GLN A 253 4.96 1.01 -26.16
N THR A 254 4.91 0.29 -25.04
CA THR A 254 4.14 0.69 -23.86
C THR A 254 4.77 1.87 -23.15
N LEU A 255 6.11 1.91 -23.03
CA LEU A 255 6.83 3.06 -22.49
C LEU A 255 6.56 4.33 -23.32
N ASP A 256 6.52 4.23 -24.64
CA ASP A 256 6.21 5.36 -25.53
C ASP A 256 4.80 5.93 -25.29
N LYS A 257 3.87 5.12 -24.75
CA LYS A 257 2.51 5.61 -24.42
C LYS A 257 2.49 6.67 -23.32
N PHE A 258 3.51 6.72 -22.44
CA PHE A 258 3.61 7.77 -21.44
C PHE A 258 3.69 9.17 -22.06
N ASN A 259 4.23 9.30 -23.27
CA ASN A 259 4.34 10.58 -23.98
C ASN A 259 2.97 11.19 -24.30
N TYR A 260 1.94 10.37 -24.48
CA TYR A 260 0.57 10.87 -24.71
C TYR A 260 -0.08 11.43 -23.44
N LEU A 261 0.45 11.07 -22.27
CA LEU A 261 -0.06 11.52 -20.96
C LEU A 261 0.66 12.78 -20.47
N GLU A 262 1.90 13.02 -20.93
CA GLU A 262 2.76 14.15 -20.53
C GLU A 262 2.02 15.50 -20.57
N PRO A 263 1.28 15.88 -21.64
CA PRO A 263 0.62 17.19 -21.69
C PRO A 263 -0.38 17.42 -20.55
N PHE A 264 -0.96 16.34 -20.00
CA PHE A 264 -2.00 16.39 -18.97
C PHE A 264 -1.46 16.17 -17.57
N LEU A 265 -0.36 15.43 -17.42
CA LEU A 265 0.15 14.94 -16.13
C LEU A 265 1.60 15.36 -15.83
N HIS A 266 2.20 16.26 -16.62
CA HIS A 266 3.60 16.71 -16.44
C HIS A 266 3.94 17.24 -15.04
N ASN A 267 2.95 17.71 -14.26
CA ASN A 267 3.15 18.15 -12.87
C ASN A 267 2.71 17.11 -11.82
N ASP A 268 2.10 16.00 -12.22
CA ASP A 268 1.65 14.96 -11.31
C ASP A 268 2.83 14.09 -10.86
N PHE A 269 3.06 14.02 -9.55
CA PHE A 269 4.16 13.25 -8.98
C PHE A 269 4.06 11.75 -9.31
N ASN A 270 2.85 11.17 -9.26
CA ASN A 270 2.69 9.73 -9.50
C ASN A 270 3.02 9.38 -10.95
N TYR A 271 2.63 10.23 -11.90
CA TYR A 271 3.03 10.13 -13.29
C TYR A 271 4.55 10.18 -13.45
N LYS A 272 5.21 11.22 -12.90
CA LYS A 272 6.67 11.37 -12.94
C LYS A 272 7.37 10.17 -12.32
N TYR A 273 6.87 9.68 -11.19
CA TYR A 273 7.40 8.52 -10.49
C TYR A 273 7.24 7.22 -11.30
N ASP A 274 6.08 7.01 -11.90
CA ASP A 274 5.79 5.82 -12.71
C ASP A 274 6.64 5.78 -13.98
N ILE A 275 6.79 6.89 -14.70
CA ILE A 275 7.66 6.95 -15.89
C ILE A 275 9.14 6.82 -15.51
N PHE A 276 9.58 7.46 -14.42
CA PHE A 276 10.95 7.36 -13.92
C PHE A 276 11.30 5.90 -13.60
N THR A 277 10.45 5.24 -12.81
CA THR A 277 10.64 3.85 -12.41
C THR A 277 10.66 2.92 -13.63
N THR A 278 9.76 3.14 -14.59
CA THR A 278 9.72 2.36 -15.83
C THR A 278 11.01 2.52 -16.65
N LYS A 279 11.50 3.75 -16.87
CA LYS A 279 12.77 3.99 -17.58
C LYS A 279 13.97 3.36 -16.86
N MET A 280 14.01 3.50 -15.53
CA MET A 280 15.08 2.97 -14.69
C MET A 280 15.17 1.44 -14.78
N ILE A 281 14.03 0.76 -14.74
CA ILE A 281 13.92 -0.69 -14.97
C ILE A 281 14.39 -1.04 -16.39
N TYR A 282 13.90 -0.33 -17.41
CA TYR A 282 14.31 -0.56 -18.79
C TYR A 282 15.83 -0.51 -18.96
N TYR A 283 16.48 0.54 -18.46
CA TYR A 283 17.93 0.71 -18.54
C TYR A 283 18.67 -0.40 -17.78
N PHE A 284 18.22 -0.74 -16.58
CA PHE A 284 18.83 -1.78 -15.77
C PHE A 284 18.86 -3.14 -16.47
N TYR A 285 17.75 -3.56 -17.07
CA TYR A 285 17.62 -4.88 -17.71
C TYR A 285 18.29 -4.96 -19.08
N ASN A 286 18.29 -3.86 -19.82
CA ASN A 286 19.03 -3.77 -21.09
C ASN A 286 20.53 -3.50 -20.88
N LYS A 287 21.02 -3.52 -19.63
CA LYS A 287 22.41 -3.24 -19.26
C LYS A 287 22.92 -1.90 -19.80
N GLN A 288 22.04 -0.90 -19.87
CA GLN A 288 22.39 0.47 -20.23
C GLN A 288 22.85 1.21 -18.97
N ASP A 289 23.98 0.76 -18.42
CA ASP A 289 24.46 1.20 -17.09
C ASP A 289 24.73 2.70 -17.02
N GLU A 290 25.22 3.32 -18.09
CA GLU A 290 25.46 4.77 -18.14
C GLU A 290 24.15 5.57 -18.05
N ALA A 291 23.15 5.22 -18.88
CA ALA A 291 21.83 5.87 -18.85
C ALA A 291 21.11 5.64 -17.51
N LEU A 292 21.25 4.45 -16.92
CA LEU A 292 20.71 4.15 -15.60
C LEU A 292 21.33 5.04 -14.51
N LEU A 293 22.66 5.13 -14.50
CA LEU A 293 23.39 5.93 -13.51
C LEU A 293 23.07 7.42 -13.67
N GLU A 294 23.00 7.92 -14.91
CA GLU A 294 22.59 9.29 -15.21
C GLU A 294 21.18 9.58 -14.68
N LEU A 295 20.20 8.70 -14.98
CA LEU A 295 18.82 8.85 -14.53
C LEU A 295 18.71 8.88 -12.99
N ILE A 296 19.39 7.95 -12.30
CA ILE A 296 19.34 7.88 -10.83
C ILE A 296 20.07 9.08 -10.20
N ASN A 297 21.22 9.49 -10.72
CA ASN A 297 21.97 10.62 -10.18
C ASN A 297 21.21 11.95 -10.36
N ASN A 298 20.39 12.07 -11.41
CA ASN A 298 19.57 13.25 -11.69
C ASN A 298 18.11 13.09 -11.22
N GLN A 299 17.81 12.14 -10.32
CA GLN A 299 16.44 11.85 -9.86
C GLN A 299 15.65 13.10 -9.41
N HIS A 300 16.32 14.07 -8.78
CA HIS A 300 15.67 15.29 -8.29
C HIS A 300 15.08 16.13 -9.43
N GLN A 301 15.83 16.30 -10.53
CA GLN A 301 15.34 17.01 -11.71
C GLN A 301 14.10 16.35 -12.33
N HIS A 302 13.96 15.04 -12.17
CA HIS A 302 12.85 14.26 -12.72
C HIS A 302 11.66 14.14 -11.77
N LEU A 303 11.86 14.28 -10.46
CA LEU A 303 10.85 13.99 -9.43
C LEU A 303 10.50 15.21 -8.56
N GLU A 304 11.07 16.37 -8.85
CA GLU A 304 10.69 17.64 -8.21
C GLU A 304 9.18 17.91 -8.37
N SER A 305 8.52 18.18 -7.23
CA SER A 305 7.13 18.68 -7.15
C SER A 305 6.96 19.61 -5.96
N ASP A 306 6.06 20.58 -6.06
CA ASP A 306 5.77 21.55 -5.00
C ASP A 306 5.27 20.89 -3.69
N ASP A 307 4.62 19.72 -3.78
CA ASP A 307 4.09 18.95 -2.64
C ASP A 307 5.12 18.00 -1.98
N TYR A 308 6.40 18.12 -2.31
CA TYR A 308 7.41 17.12 -1.97
C TYR A 308 8.70 17.73 -1.38
N THR A 309 9.19 17.10 -0.30
CA THR A 309 10.48 17.44 0.30
C THR A 309 11.42 16.22 0.29
N ARG A 310 12.67 16.46 -0.07
CA ARG A 310 13.80 15.50 -0.17
C ARG A 310 13.85 14.44 0.94
N ASP A 311 13.57 14.81 2.19
CA ASP A 311 13.76 13.95 3.36
C ASP A 311 12.81 12.73 3.43
N LYS A 312 11.64 12.76 2.76
CA LYS A 312 10.69 11.62 2.76
C LYS A 312 11.09 10.47 1.82
N PHE A 313 11.81 10.79 0.74
CA PHE A 313 12.25 9.82 -0.26
C PHE A 313 13.63 9.25 0.05
N ASP A 314 14.48 10.08 0.67
CA ASP A 314 15.85 9.77 1.04
C ASP A 314 15.92 9.01 2.37
N SER A 315 14.85 8.28 2.75
CA SER A 315 14.88 7.35 3.90
C SER A 315 15.87 6.21 3.61
N ALA A 316 17.13 6.52 3.92
CA ALA A 316 18.28 5.68 4.15
C ALA A 316 18.19 4.25 3.57
N ASN A 317 18.67 4.08 2.34
CA ASN A 317 19.16 2.79 1.81
C ASN A 317 18.12 1.68 1.63
N LYS A 318 16.83 2.00 1.64
CA LYS A 318 15.76 1.00 1.46
C LYS A 318 15.20 0.89 0.05
N ASN A 319 15.38 1.91 -0.79
CA ASN A 319 14.83 1.92 -2.14
C ASN A 319 15.65 1.02 -3.09
N ILE A 320 14.95 0.20 -3.89
CA ILE A 320 15.47 -0.69 -4.93
C ILE A 320 16.45 0.01 -5.90
N TRP A 321 16.37 1.33 -6.03
CA TRP A 321 17.29 2.14 -6.85
C TRP A 321 18.73 2.07 -6.34
N THR A 322 18.93 1.96 -5.02
CA THR A 322 20.27 1.79 -4.42
C THR A 322 20.89 0.46 -4.86
N LEU A 323 20.08 -0.60 -4.88
CA LEU A 323 20.51 -1.91 -5.36
C LEU A 323 20.87 -1.85 -6.85
N MET A 324 20.00 -1.27 -7.68
CA MET A 324 20.20 -1.19 -9.13
C MET A 324 21.43 -0.32 -9.48
N LYS A 325 21.65 0.79 -8.76
CA LYS A 325 22.85 1.62 -8.86
C LYS A 325 24.11 0.85 -8.47
N GLY A 326 24.10 0.14 -7.34
CA GLY A 326 25.23 -0.69 -6.91
C GLY A 326 25.59 -1.77 -7.93
N ILE A 327 24.58 -2.43 -8.51
CA ILE A 327 24.78 -3.42 -9.58
C ILE A 327 25.35 -2.77 -10.86
N ALA A 328 24.85 -1.61 -11.27
CA ALA A 328 25.34 -0.90 -12.44
C ALA A 328 26.81 -0.48 -12.29
N LEU A 329 27.19 0.05 -11.12
CA LEU A 329 28.58 0.36 -10.79
C LEU A 329 29.47 -0.90 -10.83
N TYR A 330 28.98 -2.03 -10.33
CA TYR A 330 29.70 -3.29 -10.39
C TYR A 330 29.96 -3.73 -11.84
N ARG A 331 28.94 -3.62 -12.71
CA ARG A 331 29.07 -3.94 -14.15
C ARG A 331 30.02 -2.99 -14.89
N LYS A 332 30.19 -1.76 -14.39
CA LYS A 332 31.17 -0.77 -14.86
C LYS A 332 32.54 -0.90 -14.19
N GLU A 333 32.78 -1.99 -13.45
CA GLU A 333 34.04 -2.30 -12.77
C GLU A 333 34.43 -1.30 -11.65
N MET A 334 33.48 -0.47 -11.21
CA MET A 334 33.63 0.44 -10.07
C MET A 334 33.31 -0.30 -8.77
N TYR A 335 34.13 -1.29 -8.42
CA TYR A 335 33.80 -2.28 -7.40
C TYR A 335 33.64 -1.69 -6.00
N ASP A 336 34.52 -0.77 -5.57
CA ASP A 336 34.49 -0.27 -4.20
C ASP A 336 33.18 0.50 -3.91
N ASP A 337 32.81 1.41 -4.82
CA ASP A 337 31.55 2.16 -4.73
C ASP A 337 30.33 1.25 -4.80
N ALA A 338 30.36 0.24 -5.68
CA ALA A 338 29.30 -0.75 -5.80
C ALA A 338 29.07 -1.49 -4.47
N ILE A 339 30.14 -1.98 -3.85
CA ILE A 339 30.05 -2.79 -2.63
C ILE A 339 29.58 -1.96 -1.44
N ILE A 340 30.03 -0.69 -1.33
CA ILE A 340 29.52 0.24 -0.31
C ILE A 340 27.99 0.35 -0.43
N LEU A 341 27.46 0.60 -1.63
CA LEU A 341 26.02 0.73 -1.84
C LEU A 341 25.26 -0.58 -1.55
N LEU A 342 25.77 -1.71 -2.05
CA LEU A 342 25.14 -3.02 -1.86
C LEU A 342 25.10 -3.43 -0.38
N GLN A 343 26.15 -3.15 0.39
CA GLN A 343 26.18 -3.42 1.84
C GLN A 343 25.17 -2.54 2.58
N LYS A 344 25.13 -1.25 2.25
CA LYS A 344 24.24 -0.26 2.85
C LYS A 344 22.77 -0.55 2.56
N TYR A 345 22.45 -1.14 1.40
CA TYR A 345 21.08 -1.46 0.99
C TYR A 345 20.40 -2.42 1.98
N GLN A 346 19.30 -1.97 2.59
CA GLN A 346 18.46 -2.76 3.48
C GLN A 346 17.05 -2.80 2.89
N PRO A 347 16.68 -3.84 2.13
CA PRO A 347 15.36 -3.90 1.51
C PRO A 347 14.26 -3.77 2.57
N ASP A 348 13.21 -3.02 2.30
CA ASP A 348 12.01 -3.07 3.14
C ASP A 348 11.27 -4.38 2.84
N ILE A 349 11.22 -5.28 3.83
CA ILE A 349 10.93 -6.72 3.62
C ILE A 349 9.44 -7.03 3.86
N GLU A 350 8.61 -6.03 4.15
CA GLU A 350 7.26 -6.29 4.67
C GLU A 350 6.31 -6.84 3.59
N PHE A 351 6.45 -6.44 2.32
CA PHE A 351 5.65 -6.98 1.20
C PHE A 351 6.44 -6.97 -0.10
N GLN A 352 6.75 -8.16 -0.63
CA GLN A 352 7.47 -8.29 -1.89
C GLN A 352 6.85 -9.38 -2.73
N ALA A 353 6.44 -9.04 -3.95
CA ALA A 353 6.09 -10.04 -4.91
C ALA A 353 7.32 -10.94 -5.17
N PRO A 354 7.14 -12.20 -5.58
CA PRO A 354 8.26 -13.09 -5.85
C PRO A 354 9.34 -12.49 -6.77
N ALA A 355 8.96 -11.71 -7.77
CA ALA A 355 9.91 -11.05 -8.65
C ALA A 355 10.79 -10.00 -7.92
N ASP A 356 10.22 -9.24 -6.98
CA ASP A 356 10.98 -8.28 -6.17
C ASP A 356 12.00 -9.01 -5.28
N ILE A 357 11.60 -10.15 -4.69
CA ILE A 357 12.50 -11.00 -3.90
C ILE A 357 13.66 -11.48 -4.75
N ALA A 358 13.41 -11.87 -6.01
CA ALA A 358 14.45 -12.31 -6.93
C ALA A 358 15.42 -11.19 -7.29
N VAL A 359 14.94 -9.95 -7.49
CA VAL A 359 15.81 -8.79 -7.70
C VAL A 359 16.64 -8.52 -6.45
N ILE A 360 16.03 -8.54 -5.27
CA ILE A 360 16.71 -8.27 -4.00
C ILE A 360 17.76 -9.32 -3.66
N ALA A 361 17.53 -10.58 -4.02
CA ALA A 361 18.52 -11.64 -3.90
C ALA A 361 19.83 -11.31 -4.66
N GLN A 362 19.76 -10.51 -5.72
CA GLN A 362 20.94 -10.11 -6.49
C GLN A 362 21.95 -9.30 -5.65
N LYS A 363 21.53 -8.62 -4.57
CA LYS A 363 22.48 -8.02 -3.61
C LYS A 363 23.54 -9.04 -3.21
N TYR A 364 23.09 -10.20 -2.75
CA TYR A 364 23.97 -11.26 -2.25
C TYR A 364 24.74 -11.93 -3.39
N THR A 365 24.13 -12.06 -4.57
CA THR A 365 24.81 -12.57 -5.77
C THR A 365 26.01 -11.70 -6.15
N TYR A 366 25.85 -10.37 -6.23
CA TYR A 366 26.95 -9.47 -6.58
C TYR A 366 28.00 -9.35 -5.46
N LEU A 367 27.59 -9.40 -4.19
CA LEU A 367 28.54 -9.49 -3.07
C LEU A 367 29.36 -10.80 -3.15
N ALA A 368 28.74 -11.93 -3.48
CA ALA A 368 29.44 -13.21 -3.67
C ALA A 368 30.43 -13.15 -4.83
N MET A 369 30.04 -12.56 -5.96
CA MET A 369 30.93 -12.35 -7.11
C MET A 369 32.15 -11.48 -6.75
N ASN A 370 31.96 -10.49 -5.89
CA ASN A 370 33.08 -9.68 -5.41
C ASN A 370 34.05 -10.46 -4.53
N GLU A 371 33.54 -11.27 -3.59
CA GLU A 371 34.39 -12.11 -2.75
C GLU A 371 35.13 -13.17 -3.58
N GLU A 372 34.49 -13.71 -4.62
CA GLU A 372 35.15 -14.59 -5.61
C GLU A 372 36.31 -13.86 -6.31
N ARG A 373 36.10 -12.61 -6.76
CA ARG A 373 37.15 -11.76 -7.37
C ARG A 373 38.32 -11.50 -6.42
N LEU A 374 38.04 -11.37 -5.13
CA LEU A 374 39.06 -11.18 -4.07
C LEU A 374 39.69 -12.50 -3.59
N ASN A 375 39.39 -13.64 -4.24
CA ASN A 375 39.82 -14.99 -3.85
C ASN A 375 39.34 -15.45 -2.47
N ASN A 376 38.32 -14.82 -1.89
CA ASN A 376 37.71 -15.22 -0.64
C ASN A 376 36.60 -16.26 -0.86
N LYS A 377 37.01 -17.50 -1.13
CA LYS A 377 36.10 -18.58 -1.54
C LYS A 377 35.01 -18.90 -0.51
N VAL A 378 35.35 -18.93 0.78
CA VAL A 378 34.41 -19.28 1.86
C VAL A 378 33.26 -18.28 1.91
N LYS A 379 33.60 -16.98 1.96
CA LYS A 379 32.57 -15.93 2.03
C LYS A 379 31.76 -15.82 0.74
N ALA A 380 32.37 -16.06 -0.42
CA ALA A 380 31.65 -16.15 -1.69
C ALA A 380 30.57 -17.25 -1.67
N GLN A 381 30.88 -18.42 -1.10
CA GLN A 381 29.95 -19.54 -0.95
C GLN A 381 28.81 -19.23 0.03
N GLU A 382 29.13 -18.63 1.17
CA GLU A 382 28.11 -18.21 2.16
C GLU A 382 27.11 -17.21 1.54
N LEU A 383 27.61 -16.18 0.85
CA LEU A 383 26.77 -15.15 0.24
C LEU A 383 25.90 -15.70 -0.89
N ILE A 384 26.45 -16.55 -1.77
CA ILE A 384 25.66 -17.10 -2.88
C ILE A 384 24.62 -18.12 -2.39
N GLN A 385 24.89 -18.82 -1.28
CA GLN A 385 23.89 -19.67 -0.63
C GLN A 385 22.73 -18.82 -0.09
N ILE A 386 23.01 -17.69 0.58
CA ILE A 386 21.97 -16.75 1.03
C ILE A 386 21.10 -16.28 -0.15
N ALA A 387 21.73 -15.96 -1.28
CA ALA A 387 21.01 -15.56 -2.49
C ALA A 387 20.11 -16.69 -3.01
N LYS A 388 20.63 -17.93 -3.08
CA LYS A 388 19.90 -19.10 -3.59
C LYS A 388 18.73 -19.48 -2.68
N ASP A 389 18.91 -19.40 -1.37
CA ASP A 389 17.86 -19.70 -0.38
C ASP A 389 16.68 -18.72 -0.49
N LYS A 390 16.95 -17.44 -0.81
CA LYS A 390 15.90 -16.43 -1.03
C LYS A 390 15.03 -16.75 -2.24
N ILE A 391 15.61 -17.30 -3.30
CA ILE A 391 14.89 -17.59 -4.55
C ILE A 391 14.40 -19.02 -4.68
N LYS A 392 14.56 -19.86 -3.64
CA LYS A 392 14.31 -21.31 -3.74
C LYS A 392 12.89 -21.70 -4.17
N ASN A 393 11.90 -20.88 -3.79
CA ASN A 393 10.47 -21.10 -4.09
C ASN A 393 9.99 -20.29 -5.29
N ILE A 394 10.89 -19.58 -5.98
CA ILE A 394 10.55 -18.70 -7.10
C ILE A 394 10.86 -19.45 -8.39
N PRO A 395 9.89 -19.58 -9.33
CA PRO A 395 10.15 -20.18 -10.63
C PRO A 395 11.35 -19.52 -11.33
N SER A 396 12.14 -20.32 -12.06
CA SER A 396 13.27 -19.78 -12.82
C SER A 396 12.76 -18.76 -13.85
N ASN A 397 13.36 -17.58 -13.86
CA ASN A 397 13.00 -16.45 -14.69
C ASN A 397 14.24 -15.56 -14.89
N HIS A 398 14.07 -14.44 -15.60
CA HIS A 398 15.18 -13.52 -15.88
C HIS A 398 15.94 -13.06 -14.62
N PHE A 399 15.25 -12.84 -13.49
CA PHE A 399 15.83 -12.32 -12.25
C PHE A 399 16.54 -13.39 -11.43
N THR A 400 16.03 -14.62 -11.44
CA THR A 400 16.64 -15.72 -10.68
C THR A 400 17.86 -16.29 -11.39
N LYS A 401 17.88 -16.26 -12.74
CA LYS A 401 18.94 -16.88 -13.55
C LYS A 401 20.35 -16.43 -13.20
N ILE A 402 20.59 -15.14 -12.97
CA ILE A 402 21.91 -14.64 -12.58
C ILE A 402 22.41 -15.26 -11.27
N THR A 403 21.51 -15.44 -10.30
CA THR A 403 21.80 -16.08 -9.01
C THR A 403 22.01 -17.58 -9.20
N GLU A 404 21.20 -18.25 -10.01
CA GLU A 404 21.31 -19.68 -10.28
C GLU A 404 22.61 -20.05 -11.00
N ASP A 405 22.99 -19.28 -12.02
CA ASP A 405 24.21 -19.49 -12.79
C ASP A 405 25.45 -19.19 -11.93
N THR A 406 25.41 -18.13 -11.12
CA THR A 406 26.49 -17.79 -10.18
C THR A 406 26.64 -18.85 -9.09
N TYR A 407 25.53 -19.36 -8.54
CA TYR A 407 25.54 -20.45 -7.57
C TYR A 407 26.20 -21.70 -8.15
N LYS A 408 25.78 -22.14 -9.34
CA LYS A 408 26.40 -23.28 -10.03
C LYS A 408 27.89 -23.06 -10.23
N ARG A 409 28.32 -21.88 -10.67
CA ARG A 409 29.74 -21.56 -10.90
C ARG A 409 30.57 -21.62 -9.62
N ILE A 410 30.14 -20.93 -8.56
CA ILE A 410 30.89 -20.80 -7.30
C ILE A 410 30.91 -22.14 -6.53
N MET A 411 29.81 -22.89 -6.53
CA MET A 411 29.72 -24.18 -5.85
C MET A 411 30.40 -25.31 -6.63
N ASN A 412 30.31 -25.34 -7.97
CA ASN A 412 30.91 -26.42 -8.77
C ASN A 412 32.44 -26.31 -8.93
N LYS A 413 33.06 -25.15 -8.67
CA LYS A 413 34.52 -25.03 -8.57
C LYS A 413 35.15 -25.93 -7.48
N ASN A 414 34.32 -26.59 -6.66
CA ASN A 414 34.72 -27.53 -5.61
C ASN A 414 34.31 -28.99 -5.86
N LYS A 415 33.75 -29.37 -7.03
CA LYS A 415 33.77 -30.81 -7.37
C LYS A 415 35.23 -31.15 -7.69
N PRO A 416 35.88 -32.09 -6.97
CA PRO A 416 37.11 -32.65 -7.49
C PRO A 416 36.79 -33.17 -8.89
N THR A 417 37.59 -32.77 -9.88
CA THR A 417 37.66 -33.49 -11.15
C THR A 417 38.08 -34.91 -10.79
N ASP A 418 37.14 -35.84 -10.85
CA ASP A 418 37.39 -37.28 -10.74
C ASP A 418 38.40 -37.74 -11.81
#